data_AF-A0A916BMT2-F1
#
_entry.id   AF-A0A916BMT2-F1
#
_cell.length_a   1.000
_cell.length_b   1.000
_cell.length_c   1.000
_cell.angle_alpha   90.00
_cell.angle_beta   90.00
_cell.angle_gamma   90.00
#
_symmetry.space_group_name_H-M   'P 1'
#
loop_
_entity.id
_entity.type
_entity.pdbx_description
1 polymer ?
#
loop_
_entity_poly.entity_id
_entity_poly.type
_entity_poly.pdbx_seq_one_letter_code
_entity_poly.pdbx_strand_id
1 'polypeptide(L)'
;MDEKIVDPSRFERVDFAKRELWTPNWRTRSRLSKGHIGDFVSRIWALYGPPDSVGYEGFSCRFRDKETELVFEAFSAGYGPSYGAYSQDAAVFESVVDMFDALLKAATPADCEIEYETDFGVYRSGARNGIPFDEMVKKSKSEQVERKLAAKEVDEILDELF
;
A
#
# COMPACT_ATOMS: atom_id res chain seq x y z
N MET A 1 13.05 22.45 18.12
CA MET A 1 12.14 21.50 18.77
C MET A 1 12.81 20.15 18.62
N ASP A 2 13.12 19.48 19.72
CA ASP A 2 13.74 18.16 19.64
C ASP A 2 12.72 17.18 19.05
N GLU A 3 13.07 16.59 17.92
CA GLU A 3 12.25 15.58 17.26
C GLU A 3 12.26 14.33 18.15
N LYS A 4 11.17 14.12 18.91
CA LYS A 4 11.05 12.95 19.76
C LYS A 4 11.04 11.72 18.87
N ILE A 5 12.06 10.88 19.02
CA ILE A 5 12.13 9.57 18.37
C ILE A 5 10.97 8.73 18.91
N VAL A 6 10.04 8.35 18.03
CA VAL A 6 8.93 7.46 18.36
C VAL A 6 9.46 6.03 18.36
N ASP A 7 9.11 5.25 19.39
CA ASP A 7 9.45 3.82 19.44
C ASP A 7 8.60 3.04 18.42
N PRO A 8 9.20 2.28 17.47
CA PRO A 8 8.45 1.41 16.57
C PRO A 8 7.47 0.47 17.28
N SER A 9 7.76 0.06 18.51
CA SER A 9 6.92 -0.87 19.28
C SER A 9 5.54 -0.31 19.66
N ARG A 10 5.36 1.02 19.56
CA ARG A 10 4.09 1.74 19.76
C ARG A 10 3.01 1.27 18.79
N PHE A 11 3.40 1.00 17.55
CA PHE A 11 2.49 0.53 16.52
C PHE A 11 2.63 -0.97 16.38
N GLU A 12 1.50 -1.67 16.31
CA GLU A 12 1.50 -3.08 15.97
C GLU A 12 0.68 -3.35 14.73
N ARG A 13 1.14 -4.34 13.97
CA ARG A 13 0.42 -4.86 12.83
C ARG A 13 -0.80 -5.65 13.32
N VAL A 14 -1.95 -5.43 12.69
CA VAL A 14 -3.19 -6.14 13.04
C VAL A 14 -3.79 -6.82 11.82
N ASP A 15 -4.28 -8.05 12.01
CA ASP A 15 -4.81 -8.87 10.91
C ASP A 15 -6.10 -8.29 10.30
N PHE A 16 -6.25 -8.51 9.00
CA PHE A 16 -7.45 -8.19 8.22
C PHE A 16 -8.67 -9.06 8.54
N ALA A 17 -8.53 -10.09 9.38
CA ALA A 17 -9.55 -11.10 9.66
C ALA A 17 -10.86 -10.51 10.23
N LYS A 18 -10.83 -9.27 10.76
CA LYS A 18 -12.04 -8.53 11.13
C LYS A 18 -12.42 -7.57 10.00
N ARG A 19 -13.09 -8.11 8.98
CA ARG A 19 -13.70 -7.37 7.87
C ARG A 19 -15.01 -6.70 8.32
N GLU A 20 -14.94 -5.48 8.83
CA GLU A 20 -16.01 -4.50 8.57
C GLU A 20 -15.49 -3.58 7.46
N LEU A 21 -15.50 -4.12 6.25
CA LEU A 21 -15.00 -3.45 5.04
C LEU A 21 -15.87 -2.23 4.73
N TRP A 22 -15.20 -1.11 4.45
CA TRP A 22 -15.74 0.00 3.67
C TRP A 22 -17.09 0.52 4.18
N THR A 23 -17.10 1.04 5.40
CA THR A 23 -18.18 1.92 5.83
C THR A 23 -18.04 3.29 5.17
N PRO A 24 -19.13 3.99 4.79
CA PRO A 24 -19.10 5.33 4.18
C PRO A 24 -18.48 6.44 5.04
N ASN A 25 -17.94 6.09 6.20
CA ASN A 25 -17.42 6.99 7.23
C ASN A 25 -15.89 6.97 7.30
N TRP A 26 -15.18 6.66 6.22
CA TRP A 26 -13.71 6.65 6.24
C TRP A 26 -13.16 8.06 6.05
N ARG A 27 -12.23 8.48 6.92
CA ARG A 27 -11.43 9.68 6.69
C ARG A 27 -10.08 9.28 6.11
N THR A 28 -9.75 9.81 4.95
CA THR A 28 -8.47 9.55 4.26
C THR A 28 -7.57 10.77 4.32
N ARG A 29 -6.26 10.53 4.38
CA ARG A 29 -5.24 11.58 4.34
C ARG A 29 -4.07 11.10 3.51
N SER A 30 -3.75 11.82 2.45
CA SER A 30 -2.53 11.60 1.69
C SER A 30 -1.40 12.37 2.36
N ARG A 31 -0.38 11.65 2.85
CA ARG A 31 0.87 12.20 3.38
C ARG A 31 2.05 11.36 2.91
N LEU A 32 3.23 11.95 3.04
CA LEU A 32 4.42 11.82 2.19
C LEU A 32 4.31 12.61 0.88
N SER A 33 5.31 13.46 0.70
CA SER A 33 5.52 14.41 -0.39
C SER A 33 5.49 13.73 -1.76
N LYS A 34 4.33 13.50 -2.38
CA LYS A 34 4.24 12.85 -3.70
C LYS A 34 5.16 11.61 -3.80
N GLY A 35 5.30 10.89 -2.70
CA GLY A 35 6.38 9.91 -2.51
C GLY A 35 6.17 8.69 -3.38
N HIS A 36 7.29 8.13 -3.85
CA HIS A 36 7.33 6.85 -4.56
C HIS A 36 6.69 5.75 -3.73
N ILE A 37 5.87 4.90 -4.34
CA ILE A 37 5.21 3.76 -3.66
C ILE A 37 6.29 2.84 -3.07
N GLY A 38 7.40 2.69 -3.80
CA GLY A 38 8.59 1.97 -3.35
C GLY A 38 9.20 2.50 -2.06
N ASP A 39 9.26 3.83 -1.85
CA ASP A 39 9.82 4.42 -0.62
C ASP A 39 8.89 4.13 0.57
N PHE A 40 7.58 4.24 0.35
CA PHE A 40 6.60 3.98 1.38
C PHE A 40 6.57 2.51 1.81
N VAL A 41 6.49 1.59 0.85
CA VAL A 41 6.43 0.15 1.15
C VAL A 41 7.74 -0.35 1.78
N SER A 42 8.90 0.12 1.31
CA SER A 42 10.20 -0.33 1.85
C SER A 42 10.47 0.13 3.28
N ARG A 43 9.97 1.29 3.68
CA ARG A 43 10.04 1.79 5.07
C ARG A 43 9.09 1.04 5.99
N ILE A 44 7.86 0.75 5.53
CA ILE A 44 6.95 -0.11 6.26
C ILE A 44 7.56 -1.51 6.42
N TRP A 45 8.14 -2.04 5.35
CA TRP A 45 8.77 -3.36 5.36
C TRP A 45 9.94 -3.45 6.33
N ALA A 46 10.78 -2.41 6.39
CA ALA A 46 11.91 -2.33 7.32
C ALA A 46 11.48 -2.46 8.80
N LEU A 47 10.32 -1.90 9.15
CA LEU A 47 9.85 -1.87 10.55
C LEU A 47 8.91 -3.04 10.88
N TYR A 48 8.05 -3.44 9.93
CA TYR A 48 6.91 -4.32 10.19
C TYR A 48 6.79 -5.50 9.22
N GLY A 49 7.76 -5.69 8.33
CA GLY A 49 7.74 -6.76 7.33
C GLY A 49 6.78 -6.52 6.15
N PRO A 50 6.64 -7.53 5.26
CA PRO A 50 5.87 -7.40 4.02
C PRO A 50 4.40 -6.99 4.25
N PRO A 51 3.75 -6.32 3.28
CA PRO A 51 2.31 -6.10 3.29
C PRO A 51 1.50 -7.40 3.47
N ASP A 52 0.38 -7.32 4.17
CA ASP A 52 -0.51 -8.48 4.38
C ASP A 52 -1.26 -8.83 3.09
N SER A 53 -1.54 -7.81 2.28
CA SER A 53 -2.14 -7.97 0.96
C SER A 53 -1.58 -6.96 -0.03
N VAL A 54 -1.30 -7.46 -1.22
CA VAL A 54 -1.07 -6.67 -2.43
C VAL A 54 -2.25 -6.93 -3.34
N GLY A 55 -2.99 -5.86 -3.66
CA GLY A 55 -4.23 -5.91 -4.42
C GLY A 55 -4.11 -5.16 -5.74
N TYR A 56 -5.25 -4.94 -6.37
CA TYR A 56 -5.35 -4.02 -7.49
C TYR A 56 -4.95 -2.61 -7.04
N GLU A 57 -4.10 -1.95 -7.82
CA GLU A 57 -3.55 -0.60 -7.60
C GLU A 57 -2.60 -0.39 -6.42
N GLY A 58 -2.21 -1.44 -5.70
CA GLY A 58 -1.13 -1.34 -4.73
C GLY A 58 -1.27 -2.29 -3.56
N PHE A 59 -1.13 -1.78 -2.34
CA PHE A 59 -1.06 -2.59 -1.13
C PHE A 59 -1.72 -1.91 0.05
N SER A 60 -1.99 -2.68 1.09
CA SER A 60 -2.36 -2.11 2.38
C SER A 60 -1.84 -2.90 3.57
N CYS A 61 -1.67 -2.18 4.67
CA CYS A 61 -1.22 -2.68 5.98
C CYS A 61 -2.10 -2.02 7.05
N ARG A 62 -2.56 -2.78 8.04
CA ARG A 62 -3.28 -2.22 9.18
C ARG A 62 -2.40 -2.16 10.41
N PHE A 63 -2.54 -1.06 11.12
CA PHE A 63 -1.82 -0.80 12.35
C PHE A 63 -2.78 -0.41 13.46
N ARG A 64 -2.45 -0.81 14.69
CA ARG A 64 -3.02 -0.26 15.91
C ARG A 64 -1.96 0.55 16.64
N ASP A 65 -2.30 1.78 17.00
CA ASP A 65 -1.53 2.56 17.97
C ASP A 65 -1.90 2.10 19.38
N LYS A 66 -0.96 1.47 20.10
CA LYS A 66 -1.21 0.90 21.44
C LYS A 66 -1.54 1.92 22.52
N GLU A 67 -1.21 3.20 22.30
CA GLU A 67 -1.51 4.24 23.28
C GLU A 67 -2.95 4.76 23.16
N THR A 68 -3.46 4.87 21.93
CA THR A 68 -4.78 5.44 21.64
C THR A 68 -5.81 4.38 21.28
N GLU A 69 -5.39 3.13 21.09
CA GLU A 69 -6.14 2.02 20.49
C GLU A 69 -6.68 2.32 19.08
N LEU A 70 -6.23 3.40 18.44
CA LEU A 70 -6.62 3.75 17.08
C LEU A 70 -6.14 2.68 16.12
N VAL A 71 -7.08 2.12 15.35
CA VAL A 71 -6.77 1.28 14.19
C VAL A 71 -6.83 2.14 12.93
N PHE A 72 -5.75 2.15 12.17
CA PHE A 72 -5.68 2.84 10.89
C PHE A 72 -5.03 1.93 9.83
N GLU A 73 -5.27 2.26 8.58
CA GLU A 73 -4.69 1.59 7.42
C GLU A 73 -3.68 2.51 6.76
N ALA A 74 -2.48 1.99 6.52
CA ALA A 74 -1.49 2.56 5.63
C ALA A 74 -1.58 1.83 4.30
N PHE A 75 -1.89 2.54 3.23
CA PHE A 75 -2.13 1.93 1.92
C PHE A 75 -1.53 2.77 0.81
N SER A 76 -1.36 2.16 -0.35
CA SER A 76 -1.10 2.86 -1.60
C SER A 76 -2.08 2.37 -2.65
N ALA A 77 -2.71 3.30 -3.34
CA ALA A 77 -3.62 3.06 -4.46
C ALA A 77 -3.19 3.93 -5.66
N GLY A 78 -4.03 4.09 -6.69
CA GLY A 78 -3.73 4.91 -7.88
C GLY A 78 -3.32 6.36 -7.61
N TYR A 79 -3.60 6.89 -6.42
CA TYR A 79 -3.22 8.25 -5.99
C TYR A 79 -1.94 8.31 -5.13
N GLY A 80 -1.29 7.16 -4.90
CA GLY A 80 -0.07 7.02 -4.10
C GLY A 80 -0.31 6.70 -2.62
N PRO A 81 0.75 6.80 -1.78
CA PRO A 81 0.72 6.54 -0.35
C PRO A 81 -0.33 7.36 0.39
N SER A 82 -1.10 6.73 1.26
CA SER A 82 -2.16 7.36 2.05
C SER A 82 -2.43 6.58 3.34
N TYR A 83 -3.10 7.26 4.27
CA TYR A 83 -3.59 6.68 5.50
C TYR A 83 -5.11 6.85 5.60
N GLY A 84 -5.78 5.92 6.29
CA GLY A 84 -7.20 6.03 6.57
C GLY A 84 -7.58 5.46 7.93
N ALA A 85 -8.56 6.08 8.60
CA ALA A 85 -9.25 5.52 9.78
C ALA A 85 -10.75 5.88 9.79
N TYR A 86 -11.52 5.27 10.68
CA TYR A 86 -12.94 5.61 10.85
C TYR A 86 -13.12 7.08 11.27
N SER A 87 -14.18 7.73 10.79
CA SER A 87 -14.42 9.17 11.00
C SER A 87 -14.66 9.53 12.46
N GLN A 88 -15.18 8.60 13.26
CA GLN A 88 -15.32 8.76 14.70
C GLN A 88 -13.98 8.98 15.42
N ASP A 89 -12.87 8.53 14.82
CA ASP A 89 -11.52 8.67 15.35
C ASP A 89 -10.78 9.89 14.79
N ALA A 90 -11.48 10.76 14.05
CA ALA A 90 -10.91 11.93 13.39
C ALA A 90 -10.13 12.87 14.32
N ALA A 91 -10.47 12.91 15.61
CA ALA A 91 -9.83 13.77 16.60
C ALA A 91 -8.39 13.30 16.94
N VAL A 92 -8.13 11.99 16.94
CA VAL A 92 -6.82 11.41 17.27
C VAL A 92 -6.04 10.98 16.02
N PHE A 93 -6.74 10.73 14.91
CA PHE A 93 -6.15 10.24 13.66
C PHE A 93 -4.98 11.10 13.15
N GLU A 94 -5.15 12.42 13.15
CA GLU A 94 -4.15 13.33 12.58
C GLU A 94 -2.81 13.26 13.32
N SER A 95 -2.84 13.26 14.67
CA SER A 95 -1.62 13.19 15.48
C SER A 95 -0.97 11.81 15.40
N VAL A 96 -1.75 10.73 15.40
CA VAL A 96 -1.23 9.36 15.29
C VAL A 96 -0.55 9.14 13.93
N VAL A 97 -1.18 9.56 12.84
CA VAL A 97 -0.59 9.45 11.50
C VAL A 97 0.65 10.34 11.37
N ASP A 98 0.69 11.53 11.97
CA ASP A 98 1.89 12.37 11.94
C ASP A 98 3.07 11.72 12.66
N MET A 99 2.82 11.04 13.78
CA MET A 99 3.85 10.27 14.49
C MET A 99 4.33 9.06 13.67
N PHE A 100 3.39 8.32 13.07
CA PHE A 100 3.72 7.18 12.22
C PHE A 100 4.53 7.61 10.98
N ASP A 101 4.14 8.72 10.35
CA ASP A 101 4.82 9.26 9.17
C ASP A 101 6.26 9.71 9.50
N ALA A 102 6.46 10.36 10.64
CA ALA A 102 7.79 10.72 11.14
C ALA A 102 8.65 9.48 11.42
N LEU A 103 8.06 8.44 11.99
CA LEU A 103 8.72 7.16 12.22
C LEU A 103 9.18 6.51 10.90
N LEU A 104 8.31 6.46 9.88
CA LEU A 104 8.68 5.92 8.56
C LEU A 104 9.80 6.73 7.91
N LYS A 105 9.76 8.07 7.98
CA LYS A 105 10.82 8.94 7.45
C LYS A 105 12.17 8.72 8.10
N ALA A 106 12.19 8.37 9.38
CA ALA A 106 13.42 8.05 10.12
C ALA A 106 13.97 6.65 9.81
N ALA A 107 13.15 5.73 9.28
CA ALA A 107 13.58 4.38 8.95
C ALA A 107 14.53 4.35 7.74
N THR A 108 15.47 3.41 7.71
CA THR A 108 16.23 3.11 6.49
C THR A 108 15.38 2.18 5.60
N PRO A 109 15.17 2.48 4.31
CA PRO A 109 14.45 1.58 3.40
C PRO A 109 15.05 0.17 3.39
N ALA A 110 14.20 -0.86 3.53
CA ALA A 110 14.61 -2.25 3.35
C ALA A 110 14.52 -2.67 1.88
N ASP A 111 15.44 -3.54 1.44
CA ASP A 111 15.36 -4.13 0.12
C ASP A 111 14.14 -5.05 0.01
N CYS A 112 13.21 -4.67 -0.87
CA CYS A 112 11.95 -5.35 -1.04
C CYS A 112 11.33 -5.05 -2.42
N GLU A 113 10.34 -5.84 -2.80
CA GLU A 113 9.58 -5.66 -4.03
C GLU A 113 8.14 -6.14 -3.82
N ILE A 114 7.18 -5.34 -4.28
CA ILE A 114 5.79 -5.76 -4.51
C ILE A 114 5.47 -5.63 -5.99
N GLU A 115 4.59 -6.50 -6.49
CA GLU A 115 4.05 -6.44 -7.84
C GLU A 115 2.53 -6.34 -7.77
N TYR A 116 1.95 -5.38 -8.49
CA TYR A 116 0.50 -5.15 -8.49
C TYR A 116 -0.01 -4.75 -9.88
N GLU A 117 -1.26 -5.09 -10.18
CA GLU A 117 -1.93 -4.71 -11.42
C GLU A 117 -2.60 -3.33 -11.28
N THR A 118 -2.68 -2.60 -12.39
CA THR A 118 -3.40 -1.32 -12.55
C THR A 118 -4.09 -1.31 -13.91
N ASP A 119 -4.92 -0.29 -14.18
CA ASP A 119 -5.53 -0.08 -15.50
C ASP A 119 -4.47 0.11 -16.61
N PHE A 120 -3.26 0.54 -16.24
CA PHE A 120 -2.16 0.82 -17.16
C PHE A 120 -1.18 -0.35 -17.33
N GLY A 121 -1.38 -1.45 -16.60
CA GLY A 121 -0.51 -2.63 -16.62
C GLY A 121 0.03 -3.00 -15.24
N VAL A 122 1.03 -3.89 -15.24
CA VAL A 122 1.66 -4.41 -14.02
C VAL A 122 2.79 -3.47 -13.60
N TYR A 123 2.83 -3.11 -12.32
CA TYR A 123 3.87 -2.29 -11.72
C TYR A 123 4.66 -3.08 -10.68
N ARG A 124 5.93 -2.71 -10.51
CA ARG A 124 6.79 -3.14 -9.41
C ARG A 124 7.24 -1.93 -8.63
N SER A 125 7.16 -2.04 -7.32
CA SER A 125 7.57 -0.99 -6.39
C SER A 125 8.33 -1.58 -5.22
N GLY A 126 9.34 -0.86 -4.74
CA GLY A 126 10.08 -1.26 -3.55
C GLY A 126 11.37 -0.48 -3.38
N ALA A 127 12.41 -1.12 -2.85
CA ALA A 127 13.75 -0.57 -2.82
C ALA A 127 14.79 -1.65 -3.19
N ARG A 128 15.87 -1.23 -3.84
CA ARG A 128 17.02 -2.08 -4.18
C ARG A 128 18.30 -1.38 -3.73
N ASN A 129 19.11 -2.03 -2.90
CA ASN A 129 20.26 -1.43 -2.23
C ASN A 129 19.89 -0.13 -1.48
N GLY A 130 18.73 -0.11 -0.83
CA GLY A 130 18.21 1.05 -0.09
C GLY A 130 17.71 2.22 -0.96
N ILE A 131 17.67 2.06 -2.28
CA ILE A 131 17.17 3.08 -3.22
C ILE A 131 15.74 2.73 -3.65
N PRO A 132 14.74 3.57 -3.34
CA PRO A 132 13.36 3.37 -3.77
C PRO A 132 13.19 3.35 -5.29
N PHE A 133 12.26 2.53 -5.79
CA PHE A 133 11.89 2.47 -7.21
C PHE A 133 10.39 2.21 -7.40
N ASP A 134 9.86 2.70 -8.51
CA ASP A 134 8.54 2.36 -9.07
C ASP A 134 8.71 2.19 -10.59
N GLU A 135 8.38 1.02 -11.13
CA GLU A 135 8.57 0.74 -12.55
C GLU A 135 7.43 -0.09 -13.14
N MET A 136 7.04 0.21 -14.38
CA MET A 136 6.10 -0.62 -15.12
C MET A 136 6.83 -1.85 -15.65
N VAL A 137 6.27 -3.04 -15.39
CA VAL A 137 6.80 -4.29 -15.91
C VAL A 137 6.51 -4.36 -17.41
N LYS A 138 7.58 -4.25 -18.22
CA LYS A 138 7.49 -4.48 -19.65
C LYS A 138 7.24 -5.97 -19.89
N LYS A 139 5.99 -6.35 -20.14
CA LYS A 139 5.68 -7.72 -20.55
C LYS A 139 6.47 -8.08 -21.79
N SER A 140 7.04 -9.28 -21.80
CA SER A 140 7.68 -9.83 -22.98
C SER A 140 6.66 -9.88 -24.14
N LYS A 141 7.15 -9.82 -25.38
CA LYS A 141 6.26 -9.93 -26.55
C LYS A 141 5.45 -11.22 -26.53
N SER A 142 6.00 -12.31 -25.99
CA SER A 142 5.31 -13.60 -25.83
C SER A 142 4.11 -13.52 -24.90
N GLU A 143 4.24 -12.91 -23.72
CA GLU A 143 3.13 -12.78 -22.76
C GLU A 143 2.01 -11.87 -23.30
N GLN A 144 2.36 -10.88 -24.12
CA GLN A 144 1.37 -10.04 -24.80
C GLN A 144 0.60 -10.81 -25.88
N VAL A 145 1.26 -11.74 -26.57
CA VAL A 145 0.62 -12.60 -27.58
C VAL A 145 -0.30 -13.61 -26.92
N GLU A 146 0.13 -14.26 -25.84
CA GLU A 146 -0.70 -15.23 -25.11
C GLU A 146 -1.98 -14.60 -24.55
N ARG A 147 -1.90 -13.40 -23.94
CA ARG A 147 -3.11 -12.68 -23.48
C ARG A 147 -4.05 -12.33 -24.63
N LYS A 148 -3.52 -11.94 -25.80
CA LYS A 148 -4.35 -11.63 -26.97
C LYS A 148 -5.03 -12.87 -27.55
N LEU A 149 -4.34 -14.00 -27.57
CA LEU A 149 -4.90 -15.28 -28.01
C LEU A 149 -6.02 -15.72 -27.05
N ALA A 150 -5.78 -15.68 -25.73
CA ALA A 150 -6.78 -16.02 -24.73
C ALA A 150 -8.03 -15.12 -24.79
N ALA A 151 -7.86 -13.81 -24.99
CA ALA A 151 -9.00 -12.90 -25.14
C ALA A 151 -9.82 -13.20 -26.41
N LYS A 152 -9.16 -13.52 -27.52
CA LYS A 152 -9.81 -13.88 -28.78
C LYS A 152 -10.60 -15.19 -28.66
N GLU A 153 -10.07 -16.19 -27.97
CA GLU A 153 -10.78 -17.45 -27.69
C GLU A 153 -12.04 -17.23 -26.85
N VAL A 154 -11.99 -16.32 -25.87
CA VAL A 154 -13.17 -15.98 -25.05
C VAL A 154 -14.25 -15.29 -25.89
N ASP A 155 -13.88 -14.34 -26.74
CA ASP A 155 -14.83 -13.65 -27.61
C ASP A 155 -15.49 -14.61 -28.61
N GLU A 156 -14.73 -15.53 -29.23
CA GLU A 156 -15.28 -16.54 -30.15
C GLU A 156 -16.27 -17.49 -29.45
N ILE A 157 -15.98 -17.90 -28.20
CA ILE A 157 -16.91 -18.72 -27.41
C ILE A 157 -18.19 -17.94 -27.08
N LEU A 158 -18.09 -16.65 -26.79
CA LEU A 158 -19.26 -15.82 -26.50
C LEU A 158 -20.14 -15.63 -27.74
N ASP A 159 -19.55 -15.42 -28.92
CA ASP A 159 -20.28 -15.30 -30.18
C ASP A 159 -21.03 -16.59 -30.60
N GLU A 160 -20.55 -17.77 -30.19
CA GLU A 160 -21.26 -19.04 -30.44
C GLU A 160 -22.44 -19.28 -29.47
N LEU A 161 -22.44 -18.59 -28.32
CA LEU A 161 -23.42 -18.79 -27.26
C LEU A 161 -24.59 -17.78 -27.28
N PHE A 162 -24.51 -16.70 -28.07
CA PHE A 162 -25.49 -15.62 -28.14
C PHE A 162 -25.91 -15.27 -29.57
#